data_AF-A0A2V6ZAD5-F1
#
_entry.id   AF-A0A2V6ZAD5-F1
#
_cell.length_a   1.000
_cell.length_b   1.000
_cell.length_c   1.000
_cell.angle_alpha   90.00
_cell.angle_beta   90.00
_cell.angle_gamma   90.00
#
_symmetry.space_group_name_H-M   'P 1'
#
loop_
_entity.id
_entity.type
_entity.pdbx_description
1 polymer ?
#
loop_
_entity_poly.entity_id
_entity_poly.type
_entity_poly.pdbx_seq_one_letter_code
_entity_poly.pdbx_strand_id
1 'polypeptide(L)'
;MAATVRGAIRELMEQTMRTVDALLEASARELAMSSSHACAQGKDVWTLITNDIDHEKIHTGQVLEGRYESRNTASPMERLVAEWLAERARFIGSLIGLTDAQFNSETAPGQWTYRVIAKHVLTLEQHSLKTIAEDQAARAASR
;
A
#
# COMPACT_ATOMS: atom_id res chain seq x y z
N MET A 1 15.07 11.16 -3.75
CA MET A 1 14.38 10.45 -4.84
C MET A 1 15.39 9.71 -5.70
N ALA A 2 15.22 8.39 -5.80
CA ALA A 2 15.97 7.54 -6.71
C ALA A 2 15.75 7.94 -8.18
N ALA A 3 16.77 7.72 -9.02
CA ALA A 3 16.76 8.09 -10.44
C ALA A 3 16.02 7.07 -11.35
N THR A 4 15.41 6.02 -10.80
CA THR A 4 14.70 4.99 -11.57
C THR A 4 13.30 4.79 -11.02
N VAL A 5 12.34 4.40 -11.87
CA VAL A 5 10.96 4.10 -11.45
C VAL A 5 10.92 3.03 -10.35
N ARG A 6 11.69 1.94 -10.51
CA ARG A 6 11.77 0.88 -9.49
C ARG A 6 12.35 1.39 -8.17
N GLY A 7 13.37 2.26 -8.24
CA GLY A 7 13.95 2.89 -7.06
C GLY A 7 12.95 3.81 -6.35
N ALA A 8 12.22 4.64 -7.11
CA ALA A 8 11.22 5.55 -6.58
C ALA A 8 10.06 4.78 -5.92
N ILE A 9 9.56 3.70 -6.55
CA ILE A 9 8.53 2.84 -5.95
C ILE A 9 9.00 2.28 -4.60
N ARG A 10 10.25 1.81 -4.51
CA ARG A 10 10.80 1.29 -3.24
C ARG A 10 10.89 2.38 -2.18
N GLU A 11 11.45 3.55 -2.53
CA GLU A 11 11.58 4.68 -1.61
C GLU A 11 10.20 5.14 -1.08
N LEU A 12 9.18 5.15 -1.94
CA LEU A 12 7.79 5.42 -1.54
C LEU A 12 7.26 4.36 -0.57
N MET A 13 7.43 3.07 -0.85
CA MET A 13 6.97 1.99 0.04
C MET A 13 7.65 2.02 1.42
N GLU A 14 8.97 2.26 1.46
CA GLU A 14 9.73 2.41 2.70
C GLU A 14 9.26 3.64 3.48
N GLN A 15 8.97 4.75 2.79
CA GLN A 15 8.40 5.94 3.42
C GLN A 15 6.98 5.70 3.95
N THR A 16 6.13 4.98 3.21
CA THR A 16 4.77 4.63 3.67
C THR A 16 4.83 3.89 5.00
N MET A 17 5.71 2.90 5.16
CA MET A 17 5.85 2.18 6.43
C MET A 17 6.26 3.11 7.58
N ARG A 18 7.27 3.98 7.36
CA ARG A 18 7.69 4.95 8.37
C ARG A 18 6.59 5.93 8.76
N THR A 19 5.81 6.40 7.79
CA THR A 19 4.68 7.29 8.03
C THR A 19 3.59 6.56 8.82
N VAL A 20 3.25 5.32 8.47
CA VAL A 20 2.26 4.51 9.21
C VAL A 20 2.69 4.30 10.65
N ASP A 21 3.93 3.90 10.89
CA ASP A 21 4.45 3.69 12.26
C ASP A 21 4.34 4.98 13.10
N ALA A 22 4.79 6.11 12.55
CA ALA A 22 4.70 7.41 13.22
C ALA A 22 3.25 7.83 13.52
N LEU A 23 2.31 7.57 12.60
CA LEU A 23 0.90 7.90 12.80
C LEU A 23 0.21 7.00 13.83
N LEU A 24 0.61 5.72 13.92
CA LEU A 24 0.09 4.78 14.92
C LEU A 24 0.63 5.07 16.32
N GLU A 25 1.84 5.61 16.44
CA GLU A 25 2.41 6.09 17.69
C GLU A 25 1.82 7.44 18.14
N ALA A 26 1.33 8.24 17.19
CA ALA A 26 0.72 9.54 17.49
C ALA A 26 -0.62 9.39 18.24
N SER A 27 -0.78 10.17 19.31
CA SER A 27 -2.05 10.19 20.04
C SER A 27 -3.10 11.01 19.30
N ALA A 28 -4.38 10.70 19.51
CA ALA A 28 -5.48 11.53 18.98
C ALA A 28 -5.41 13.00 19.46
N ARG A 29 -4.79 13.25 20.62
CA ARG A 29 -4.52 14.61 21.13
C ARG A 29 -3.51 15.35 20.26
N GLU A 30 -2.49 14.65 19.78
CA GLU A 30 -1.45 15.22 18.92
C GLU A 30 -2.05 15.76 17.62
N LEU A 31 -3.03 15.05 17.05
CA LEU A 31 -3.73 15.47 15.83
C LEU A 31 -4.43 16.84 15.95
N ALA A 32 -4.86 17.21 17.17
CA ALA A 32 -5.50 18.49 17.45
C ALA A 32 -4.51 19.61 17.83
N MET A 33 -3.22 19.31 17.96
CA MET A 33 -2.21 20.31 18.29
C MET A 33 -1.84 21.16 17.06
N SER A 34 -1.54 22.44 17.30
CA SER A 34 -1.12 23.36 16.24
C SER A 34 0.16 22.86 15.58
N SER A 35 0.20 22.88 14.25
CA SER A 35 1.40 22.55 13.49
C SER A 35 2.14 23.81 13.06
N SER A 36 3.46 23.80 13.21
CA SER A 36 4.33 24.86 12.71
C SER A 36 4.66 24.73 11.22
N HIS A 37 4.22 23.65 10.56
CA HIS A 37 4.54 23.40 9.17
C HIS A 37 3.66 24.23 8.23
N ALA A 38 4.23 24.82 7.18
CA ALA A 38 3.50 25.68 6.26
C ALA A 38 2.32 24.97 5.56
N CYS A 39 2.47 23.67 5.23
CA CYS A 39 1.38 22.89 4.63
C CYS A 39 0.19 22.67 5.58
N ALA A 40 0.35 22.90 6.89
CA ALA A 40 -0.77 22.90 7.82
C ALA A 40 -1.62 24.19 7.72
N GLN A 41 -1.16 25.19 6.96
CA GLN A 41 -1.86 26.47 6.75
C GLN A 41 -2.23 27.18 8.05
N GLY A 42 -1.35 27.10 9.05
CA GLY A 42 -1.57 27.69 10.38
C GLY A 42 -2.59 26.94 11.26
N LYS A 43 -3.00 25.73 10.87
CA LYS A 43 -3.94 24.87 11.61
C LYS A 43 -3.19 23.78 12.40
N ASP A 44 -3.82 22.61 12.53
CA ASP A 44 -3.36 21.50 13.35
C ASP A 44 -2.63 20.42 12.56
N VAL A 45 -2.08 19.43 13.29
CA VAL A 45 -1.39 18.27 12.71
C VAL A 45 -2.36 17.44 11.85
N TRP A 46 -3.63 17.32 12.21
CA TRP A 46 -4.65 16.69 11.37
C TRP A 46 -4.73 17.33 9.98
N THR A 47 -4.80 18.67 9.92
CA THR A 47 -4.80 19.41 8.66
C THR A 47 -3.53 19.13 7.88
N LEU A 48 -2.35 19.08 8.53
CA LEU A 48 -1.10 18.76 7.86
C LEU A 48 -1.15 17.38 7.17
N ILE A 49 -1.52 16.33 7.92
CA ILE A 49 -1.50 14.96 7.41
C ILE A 49 -2.58 14.74 6.34
N THR A 50 -3.77 15.31 6.53
CA THR A 50 -4.82 15.25 5.50
C THR A 50 -4.44 16.01 4.24
N ASN A 51 -3.73 17.14 4.37
CA ASN A 51 -3.18 17.85 3.23
C ASN A 51 -2.15 17.00 2.45
N ASP A 52 -1.30 16.24 3.14
CA ASP A 52 -0.34 15.34 2.47
C ASP A 52 -1.06 14.21 1.71
N ILE A 53 -2.11 13.62 2.30
CA ILE A 53 -2.97 12.62 1.64
C ILE A 53 -3.61 13.19 0.38
N ASP A 54 -4.16 14.41 0.46
CA ASP A 54 -4.80 15.05 -0.68
C ASP A 54 -3.79 15.48 -1.76
N HIS A 55 -2.57 15.87 -1.37
CA HIS A 55 -1.47 16.11 -2.28
C HIS A 55 -1.11 14.85 -3.09
N GLU A 56 -1.04 13.68 -2.45
CA GLU A 56 -0.78 12.43 -3.18
C GLU A 56 -1.88 12.10 -4.20
N LYS A 57 -3.16 12.37 -3.88
CA LYS A 57 -4.27 12.19 -4.84
C LYS A 57 -4.15 13.12 -6.05
N ILE A 58 -3.81 14.40 -5.80
CA ILE A 58 -3.63 15.40 -6.86
C ILE A 58 -2.49 14.97 -7.79
N HIS A 59 -1.33 14.61 -7.23
CA HIS A 59 -0.18 14.20 -8.03
C HIS A 59 -0.38 12.86 -8.71
N THR A 60 -1.16 11.94 -8.12
CA THR A 60 -1.62 10.73 -8.82
C THR A 60 -2.44 11.10 -10.05
N GLY A 61 -3.37 12.04 -9.93
CA GLY A 61 -4.15 12.58 -11.05
C GLY A 61 -3.25 13.15 -12.15
N GLN A 62 -2.29 13.99 -11.79
CA GLN A 62 -1.32 14.58 -12.73
C GLN A 62 -0.49 13.52 -13.48
N VAL A 63 -0.02 12.48 -12.78
CA VAL A 63 0.73 11.39 -13.42
C VAL A 63 -0.14 10.60 -14.39
N LEU A 64 -1.39 10.32 -14.02
CA LEU A 64 -2.33 9.60 -14.88
C LEU A 64 -2.72 10.42 -16.13
N GLU A 65 -2.97 11.72 -15.95
CA GLU A 65 -3.25 12.66 -17.04
C GLU A 65 -2.07 12.72 -18.02
N GLY A 66 -0.85 12.95 -17.53
CA GLY A 66 0.34 13.01 -18.38
C GLY A 66 0.57 11.70 -19.16
N ARG A 67 0.30 10.54 -18.55
CA ARG A 67 0.37 9.24 -19.25
C ARG A 67 -0.69 9.11 -20.33
N TYR A 68 -1.90 9.57 -20.07
CA TYR A 68 -3.00 9.54 -21.03
C TYR A 68 -2.70 10.43 -22.23
N GLU A 69 -2.30 11.68 -21.98
CA GLU A 69 -1.96 12.66 -23.03
C GLU A 69 -0.80 12.18 -23.90
N SER A 70 0.21 11.55 -23.29
CA SER A 70 1.37 11.01 -24.02
C SER A 70 1.10 9.63 -24.65
N ARG A 71 -0.11 9.08 -24.54
CA ARG A 71 -0.47 7.71 -24.98
C ARG A 71 0.46 6.63 -24.41
N ASN A 72 0.99 6.85 -23.21
CA ASN A 72 1.89 5.93 -22.49
C ASN A 72 1.07 5.01 -21.57
N THR A 73 0.39 4.04 -22.18
CA THR A 73 -0.40 3.05 -21.47
C THR A 73 0.48 1.94 -20.89
N ALA A 74 0.11 1.45 -19.71
CA ALA A 74 0.76 0.29 -19.12
C ALA A 74 0.52 -0.95 -19.99
N SER A 75 1.56 -1.74 -20.20
CA SER A 75 1.44 -3.11 -20.70
C SER A 75 0.60 -3.97 -19.73
N PRO A 76 0.05 -5.11 -20.18
CA PRO A 76 -0.71 -6.00 -19.30
C PRO A 76 0.05 -6.38 -18.02
N MET A 77 1.35 -6.65 -18.10
CA MET A 77 2.15 -6.98 -16.92
C MET A 77 2.35 -5.81 -15.97
N GLU A 78 2.61 -4.60 -16.49
CA GLU A 78 2.75 -3.41 -15.65
C GLU A 78 1.44 -3.08 -14.94
N ARG A 79 0.30 -3.27 -15.62
CA ARG A 79 -1.02 -3.14 -15.01
C ARG A 79 -1.23 -4.15 -13.88
N LEU A 80 -0.92 -5.42 -14.10
CA LEU A 80 -1.02 -6.45 -13.07
C LEU A 80 -0.18 -6.10 -11.83
N VAL A 81 1.05 -5.61 -12.01
CA VAL A 81 1.90 -5.20 -10.89
C VAL A 81 1.32 -3.99 -10.15
N ALA A 82 0.82 -2.98 -10.87
CA ALA A 82 0.22 -1.80 -10.27
C ALA A 82 -1.05 -2.14 -9.47
N GLU A 83 -1.94 -2.96 -10.04
CA GLU A 83 -3.15 -3.42 -9.36
C GLU A 83 -2.82 -4.30 -8.14
N TRP A 84 -1.80 -5.17 -8.23
CA TRP A 84 -1.36 -5.98 -7.08
C TRP A 84 -0.93 -5.12 -5.89
N LEU A 85 -0.17 -4.05 -6.14
CA LEU A 85 0.25 -3.11 -5.10
C LEU A 85 -0.95 -2.38 -4.47
N ALA A 86 -1.90 -1.92 -5.28
CA ALA A 86 -3.10 -1.25 -4.81
C ALA A 86 -3.96 -2.16 -3.93
N GLU A 87 -4.18 -3.41 -4.35
CA GLU A 87 -4.95 -4.38 -3.56
C GLU A 87 -4.23 -4.78 -2.28
N ARG A 88 -2.89 -4.92 -2.30
CA ARG A 88 -2.11 -5.17 -1.09
C ARG A 88 -2.27 -4.04 -0.08
N ALA A 89 -2.15 -2.79 -0.53
CA ALA A 89 -2.32 -1.62 0.34
C ALA A 89 -3.75 -1.54 0.91
N ARG A 90 -4.77 -1.83 0.09
CA ARG A 90 -6.17 -1.88 0.54
C ARG A 90 -6.41 -2.96 1.60
N PHE A 91 -5.87 -4.15 1.39
CA PHE A 91 -5.99 -5.24 2.36
C PHE A 91 -5.25 -4.94 3.67
N ILE A 92 -4.06 -4.33 3.62
CA ILE A 92 -3.36 -3.89 4.83
C ILE A 92 -4.19 -2.82 5.56
N GLY A 93 -4.72 -1.85 4.82
CA GLY A 93 -5.54 -0.76 5.37
C GLY A 93 -6.79 -1.26 6.10
N SER A 94 -7.41 -2.36 5.66
CA SER A 94 -8.59 -2.91 6.35
C SER A 94 -8.28 -3.58 7.69
N LEU A 95 -7.00 -3.83 8.00
CA LEU A 95 -6.54 -4.36 9.29
C LEU A 95 -6.21 -3.25 10.30
N ILE A 96 -5.98 -2.02 9.82
CA ILE A 96 -5.62 -0.88 10.69
C ILE A 96 -6.76 -0.59 11.67
N GLY A 97 -6.41 -0.47 12.95
CA GLY A 97 -7.35 -0.23 14.05
C GLY A 97 -7.87 -1.50 14.74
N LEU A 98 -7.56 -2.70 14.21
CA LEU A 98 -7.76 -3.93 14.96
C LEU A 98 -6.75 -4.04 16.11
N THR A 99 -7.25 -4.40 17.29
CA THR A 99 -6.39 -4.87 18.39
C THR A 99 -5.87 -6.28 18.10
N ASP A 100 -4.79 -6.69 18.76
CA ASP A 100 -4.28 -8.06 18.66
C ASP A 100 -5.33 -9.11 19.04
N ALA A 101 -6.18 -8.82 20.03
CA ALA A 101 -7.27 -9.71 20.41
C ALA A 101 -8.30 -9.88 19.28
N GLN A 102 -8.71 -8.77 18.64
CA GLN A 102 -9.62 -8.81 17.49
C GLN A 102 -8.97 -9.47 16.27
N PHE A 103 -7.69 -9.21 16.01
CA PHE A 103 -6.98 -9.83 14.90
C PHE A 103 -6.93 -11.36 15.02
N ASN A 104 -6.92 -11.87 16.26
CA ASN A 104 -6.97 -13.30 16.55
C ASN A 104 -8.39 -13.85 16.77
N SER A 105 -9.45 -13.03 16.69
CA SER A 105 -10.84 -13.50 16.77
C SER A 105 -11.40 -13.83 15.38
N GLU A 106 -12.46 -14.64 15.35
CA GLU A 106 -13.22 -14.95 14.13
C GLU A 106 -13.83 -13.67 13.54
N THR A 107 -13.92 -13.58 12.20
CA THR A 107 -14.60 -12.46 11.53
C THR A 107 -16.12 -12.51 11.68
N ALA A 108 -16.65 -13.71 11.92
CA ALA A 108 -18.03 -14.01 12.31
C ALA A 108 -18.07 -15.42 12.93
N PRO A 109 -19.11 -15.80 13.69
CA PRO A 109 -19.18 -17.11 14.34
C PRO A 109 -18.95 -18.29 13.37
N GLY A 110 -17.92 -19.09 13.66
CA GLY A 110 -17.52 -20.25 12.85
C GLY A 110 -16.77 -19.91 11.56
N GLN A 111 -16.36 -18.65 11.35
CA GLN A 111 -15.54 -18.22 10.22
C GLN A 111 -14.06 -18.14 10.59
N TRP A 112 -13.21 -17.91 9.59
CA TRP A 112 -11.78 -17.69 9.83
C TRP A 112 -11.51 -16.46 10.69
N THR A 113 -10.41 -16.49 11.43
CA THR A 113 -9.90 -15.28 12.08
C THR A 113 -9.27 -14.33 11.07
N TYR A 114 -9.19 -13.05 11.41
CA TYR A 114 -8.49 -12.06 10.58
C TYR A 114 -7.04 -12.48 10.31
N ARG A 115 -6.36 -13.03 11.31
CA ARG A 115 -5.01 -13.61 11.18
C ARG A 115 -4.95 -14.77 10.18
N VAL A 116 -5.93 -15.67 10.19
CA VAL A 116 -6.00 -16.79 9.23
C VAL A 116 -6.21 -16.27 7.81
N ILE A 117 -7.07 -15.26 7.62
CA ILE A 117 -7.27 -14.62 6.31
C ILE A 117 -5.96 -13.99 5.81
N ALA A 118 -5.27 -13.20 6.65
CA ALA A 118 -4.00 -12.58 6.28
C ALA A 118 -2.93 -13.63 5.91
N LYS A 119 -2.83 -14.71 6.69
CA LYS A 119 -1.93 -15.85 6.39
C LYS A 119 -2.31 -16.55 5.08
N HIS A 120 -3.61 -16.73 4.82
CA HIS A 120 -4.10 -17.38 3.62
C HIS A 120 -3.68 -16.62 2.36
N VAL A 121 -3.87 -15.29 2.34
CA VAL A 121 -3.46 -14.44 1.22
C VAL A 121 -1.96 -14.56 0.92
N LEU A 122 -1.11 -14.52 1.97
CA LEU A 122 0.33 -14.69 1.80
C LEU A 122 0.71 -16.07 1.26
N THR A 123 0.08 -17.13 1.80
CA THR A 123 0.38 -18.51 1.38
C THR A 123 -0.02 -18.73 -0.08
N LEU A 124 -1.19 -18.22 -0.50
CA LEU A 124 -1.68 -18.34 -1.86
C LEU A 124 -0.76 -17.66 -2.88
N GLU A 125 -0.30 -16.44 -2.56
CA GLU A 125 0.68 -15.71 -3.38
C GLU A 125 1.99 -16.49 -3.53
N GLN A 126 2.56 -16.98 -2.41
CA GLN A 126 3.81 -17.74 -2.41
C GLN A 126 3.69 -19.02 -3.24
N HIS A 127 2.58 -19.75 -3.11
CA HIS A 127 2.31 -20.94 -3.91
C HIS A 127 2.20 -20.59 -5.40
N SER A 128 1.49 -19.52 -5.74
CA SER A 128 1.34 -19.07 -7.13
C SER A 128 2.69 -18.72 -7.77
N LEU A 129 3.55 -17.98 -7.06
CA LEU A 129 4.90 -17.64 -7.54
C LEU A 129 5.78 -18.88 -7.69
N LYS A 130 5.68 -19.84 -6.77
CA LYS A 130 6.40 -21.11 -6.86
C LYS A 130 5.98 -21.89 -8.12
N THR A 131 4.68 -22.02 -8.36
CA THR A 131 4.15 -22.69 -9.55
C THR A 131 4.60 -22.01 -10.84
N ILE A 132 4.56 -20.67 -10.91
CA ILE A 132 5.07 -19.93 -12.07
C ILE A 132 6.54 -20.26 -12.34
N ALA A 133 7.37 -20.30 -11.30
CA ALA A 133 8.79 -20.62 -11.43
C ALA A 133 9.03 -22.07 -11.89
N GLU A 134 8.29 -23.04 -11.33
CA GLU A 134 8.36 -24.46 -11.71
C GLU A 134 7.95 -24.65 -13.17
N ASP A 135 6.85 -24.03 -13.59
CA ASP A 135 6.36 -24.08 -14.96
C ASP A 135 7.36 -23.45 -15.96
N GLN A 136 8.01 -22.34 -15.57
CA GLN A 136 9.05 -21.72 -16.37
C GLN A 136 10.26 -22.64 -16.54
N ALA A 137 10.70 -23.29 -15.46
CA ALA A 137 11.80 -24.24 -15.49
C ALA A 137 11.47 -25.46 -16.36
N ALA A 138 10.26 -26.02 -16.24
CA ALA A 138 9.81 -27.15 -17.06
C ALA A 138 9.79 -26.83 -18.56
N ARG A 139 9.31 -25.63 -18.93
CA ARG A 139 9.34 -25.16 -20.33
C ARG A 139 10.76 -24.96 -20.86
N ALA A 140 11.68 -24.50 -20.03
CA ALA A 140 13.07 -24.32 -20.42
C ALA A 140 13.80 -25.66 -20.62
N ALA A 141 13.50 -26.67 -19.78
CA ALA A 141 14.09 -28.00 -19.89
C ALA A 141 13.53 -28.83 -21.06
N SER A 142 12.38 -28.44 -21.61
CA SER A 142 11.74 -29.09 -22.76
C SER A 142 12.12 -28.47 -24.12
N ARG A 143 13.00 -27.47 -24.12
CA ARG A 143 13.56 -26.82 -25.33
C ARG A 143 14.98 -27.31 -25.57
#